data_AF-L2FAZ4-F1
#
_entry.id   AF-L2FAZ4-F1
#
_cell.length_a   1.000
_cell.length_b   1.000
_cell.length_c   1.000
_cell.angle_alpha   90.00
_cell.angle_beta   90.00
_cell.angle_gamma   90.00
#
_symmetry.space_group_name_H-M   'P 1'
#
loop_
_entity.id
_entity.type
_entity.pdbx_description
1 polymer ?
#
loop_
_entity_poly.entity_id
_entity_poly.type
_entity_poly.pdbx_seq_one_letter_code
_entity_poly.pdbx_strand_id
1 'polypeptide(L)'
;MWETESNLRLIFKRMQRWGAVLLFDEADTFMAQRSEDNIERNALVSILLRMLEYQSGILFLTTNRVDDFDTAFFSRIHVRLEFNKPGAPQRTLIWSYLAEKDGHDISQEDFVKLGNLPMDGRRIKNVLRVASLLCRSRDAAGKTTVDDVKNSLRISAGDPNDEGVEQAIQDFCG
;
A
#
# COMPACT_ATOMS: atom_id res chain seq x y z
N MET A 1 -6.12 20.47 19.72
CA MET A 1 -7.18 19.54 20.18
C MET A 1 -8.57 19.96 19.68
N TRP A 2 -9.09 21.14 20.04
CA TRP A 2 -10.42 21.61 19.62
C TRP A 2 -10.60 21.78 18.11
N GLU A 3 -9.55 22.19 17.40
CA GLU A 3 -9.58 22.37 15.95
C GLU A 3 -9.69 21.03 15.22
N THR A 4 -8.95 20.01 15.66
CA THR A 4 -9.01 18.65 15.11
C THR A 4 -10.38 18.02 15.30
N GLU A 5 -10.95 18.12 16.51
CA GLU A 5 -12.31 17.63 16.78
C GLU A 5 -13.35 18.35 15.91
N SER A 6 -13.29 19.67 15.84
CA SER A 6 -14.25 20.47 15.06
C SER A 6 -14.17 20.14 13.57
N ASN A 7 -12.96 19.93 13.06
CA ASN A 7 -12.72 19.51 11.67
C ASN A 7 -13.28 18.11 11.41
N LEU A 8 -13.06 17.15 12.31
CA LEU A 8 -13.64 15.81 12.20
C LEU A 8 -15.17 15.86 12.20
N ARG A 9 -15.79 16.61 13.12
CA ARG A 9 -17.25 16.80 13.14
C ARG A 9 -17.78 17.37 11.82
N LEU A 10 -17.07 18.35 11.27
CA LEU A 10 -17.44 18.96 9.99
C LEU A 10 -17.34 17.97 8.83
N ILE A 11 -16.28 17.17 8.78
CA ILE A 11 -16.08 16.11 7.77
C ILE A 11 -17.21 15.09 7.85
N PHE A 12 -17.51 14.57 9.05
CA PHE A 12 -18.58 13.59 9.26
C PHE A 12 -19.94 14.16 8.86
N LYS A 13 -20.24 15.41 9.21
CA LYS A 13 -21.48 16.11 8.80
C LYS A 13 -21.59 16.29 7.29
N ARG A 14 -20.48 16.62 6.61
CA ARG A 14 -20.43 16.73 5.14
C ARG A 14 -20.66 15.38 4.48
N MET A 15 -20.02 14.33 5.01
CA MET A 15 -20.19 12.96 4.54
C MET A 15 -21.67 12.55 4.58
N GLN A 16 -22.33 12.75 5.72
CA GLN A 16 -23.77 12.47 5.88
C GLN A 16 -24.62 13.29 4.92
N ARG A 17 -24.38 14.60 4.83
CA ARG A 17 -25.17 15.52 3.99
C ARG A 17 -25.11 15.15 2.50
N TRP A 18 -23.98 14.65 2.04
CA TRP A 18 -23.75 14.34 0.63
C TRP A 18 -23.87 12.85 0.30
N GLY A 19 -24.11 11.98 1.29
CA GLY A 19 -24.04 10.54 1.10
C GLY A 19 -22.66 10.08 0.61
N ALA A 20 -21.60 10.80 0.98
CA ALA A 20 -20.26 10.52 0.52
C ALA A 20 -19.64 9.32 1.24
N VAL A 21 -18.64 8.72 0.61
CA VAL A 21 -17.76 7.72 1.25
C VAL A 21 -16.58 8.45 1.88
N LEU A 22 -16.29 8.16 3.15
CA LEU A 22 -15.13 8.71 3.84
C LEU A 22 -14.02 7.67 3.92
N LEU A 23 -12.79 8.06 3.57
CA LEU A 23 -11.59 7.25 3.72
C LEU A 23 -10.69 7.91 4.77
N PHE A 24 -10.36 7.18 5.83
CA PHE A 24 -9.24 7.50 6.72
C PHE A 24 -8.06 6.63 6.37
N ASP A 25 -7.01 7.28 5.87
CA ASP A 25 -5.72 6.63 5.66
C ASP A 25 -4.83 6.75 6.89
N GLU A 26 -3.97 5.75 7.09
CA GLU A 26 -3.08 5.63 8.27
C GLU A 26 -3.83 5.84 9.60
N ALA A 27 -4.99 5.16 9.71
CA ALA A 27 -5.93 5.35 10.81
C ALA A 27 -5.31 5.04 12.19
N ASP A 28 -4.27 4.21 12.26
CA ASP A 28 -3.46 3.92 13.46
C ASP A 28 -2.88 5.19 14.10
N THR A 29 -2.60 6.25 13.33
CA THR A 29 -2.16 7.53 13.90
C THR A 29 -3.19 8.08 14.92
N PHE A 30 -4.47 7.95 14.59
CA PHE A 30 -5.59 8.48 15.36
C PHE A 30 -6.27 7.44 16.27
N MET A 31 -6.13 6.16 15.94
CA MET A 31 -6.85 5.05 16.56
C MET A 31 -5.93 4.10 17.32
N ALA A 32 -4.70 4.50 17.62
CA ALA A 32 -3.79 3.66 18.40
C ALA A 32 -4.28 3.41 19.84
N GLN A 33 -3.72 2.38 20.46
CA GLN A 33 -3.92 2.03 21.86
C GLN A 33 -3.71 3.23 22.78
N ARG A 34 -4.56 3.30 23.80
CA ARG A 34 -4.49 4.30 24.86
C ARG A 34 -3.30 4.03 25.76
N SER A 35 -2.61 5.10 26.16
CA SER A 35 -1.49 5.05 27.10
C SER A 35 -1.77 5.95 28.29
N GLU A 36 -1.43 5.54 29.51
CA GLU A 36 -1.66 6.35 30.73
C GLU A 36 -0.94 7.71 30.65
N ASP A 37 0.20 7.77 29.96
CA ASP A 37 1.04 8.96 29.84
C ASP A 37 0.54 10.00 28.82
N ASN A 38 -0.51 9.69 28.04
CA ASN A 38 -0.98 10.58 26.96
C ASN A 38 -2.48 10.85 27.01
N ILE A 39 -2.86 11.71 27.96
CA ILE A 39 -4.24 12.15 28.19
C ILE A 39 -4.83 12.77 26.91
N GLU A 40 -4.06 13.56 26.17
CA GLU A 40 -4.53 14.24 24.96
C GLU A 40 -4.92 13.26 23.85
N ARG A 41 -4.09 12.25 23.62
CA ARG A 41 -4.37 11.19 22.65
C ARG A 41 -5.58 10.37 23.05
N ASN A 42 -5.68 10.00 24.33
CA ASN A 42 -6.82 9.24 24.85
C ASN A 42 -8.15 9.98 24.69
N ALA A 43 -8.13 11.31 24.85
CA ALA A 43 -9.30 12.15 24.60
C ALA A 43 -9.71 12.09 23.12
N LEU A 44 -8.77 12.21 22.18
CA LEU A 44 -9.03 12.09 20.74
C LEU A 44 -9.57 10.72 20.35
N VAL A 45 -8.98 9.64 20.86
CA VAL A 45 -9.44 8.25 20.67
C VAL A 45 -10.90 8.10 21.13
N SER A 46 -11.23 8.65 22.31
CA SER A 46 -12.58 8.60 22.87
C SER A 46 -13.59 9.40 22.05
N ILE A 47 -13.19 10.56 21.53
CA ILE A 47 -13.99 11.40 20.65
C ILE A 47 -14.29 10.66 19.33
N LEU A 48 -13.27 10.04 18.72
CA LEU A 48 -13.41 9.28 17.48
C LEU A 48 -14.32 8.07 17.64
N LEU A 49 -14.17 7.29 18.72
CA LEU A 49 -15.08 6.18 19.02
C LEU A 49 -16.53 6.63 19.08
N ARG A 50 -16.80 7.75 19.74
CA ARG A 50 -18.14 8.34 19.79
C ARG A 50 -18.60 8.74 18.40
N MET A 51 -17.77 9.42 17.61
CA MET A 51 -18.15 9.82 16.25
C MET A 51 -18.53 8.63 15.37
N LEU A 52 -17.82 7.50 15.49
CA LEU A 52 -18.10 6.27 14.75
C LEU A 52 -19.43 5.61 15.16
N GLU A 53 -19.86 5.72 16.42
CA GLU A 53 -21.17 5.21 16.87
C GLU A 53 -22.34 5.93 16.20
N TYR A 54 -22.23 7.25 16.06
CA TYR A 54 -23.32 8.10 15.56
C TYR A 54 -23.23 8.39 14.06
N GLN A 55 -22.24 7.80 13.36
CA GLN A 55 -22.05 8.08 11.95
C GLN A 55 -23.00 7.27 11.07
N SER A 56 -23.76 7.97 10.22
CA SER A 56 -24.53 7.36 9.13
C SER A 56 -23.79 7.48 7.79
N GLY A 57 -23.32 6.36 7.26
CA GLY A 57 -22.75 6.25 5.91
C GLY A 57 -21.51 5.35 5.84
N ILE A 58 -20.82 5.35 4.69
CA ILE A 58 -19.75 4.38 4.41
C ILE A 58 -18.40 4.97 4.78
N LEU A 59 -17.68 4.25 5.65
CA LEU A 59 -16.35 4.60 6.12
C LEU A 59 -15.37 3.48 5.74
N PHE A 60 -14.29 3.85 5.08
CA PHE A 60 -13.11 3.01 4.88
C PHE A 60 -11.99 3.47 5.79
N LEU A 61 -11.34 2.52 6.46
CA LEU A 61 -10.16 2.74 7.27
C LEU A 61 -9.02 1.92 6.64
N THR A 62 -7.88 2.54 6.39
CA THR A 62 -6.65 1.86 5.97
C THR A 62 -5.58 2.05 7.05
N THR A 63 -4.84 0.98 7.34
CA THR A 63 -3.71 1.00 8.28
C THR A 63 -2.71 -0.09 7.90
N ASN A 64 -1.44 0.18 8.19
CA ASN A 64 -0.37 -0.81 8.11
C ASN A 64 0.00 -1.40 9.48
N ARG A 65 -0.62 -0.92 10.57
CA ARG A 65 -0.28 -1.25 11.96
C ARG A 65 -1.52 -1.64 12.77
N VAL A 66 -2.12 -2.76 12.40
CA VAL A 66 -3.33 -3.26 13.07
C VAL A 66 -3.08 -3.63 14.55
N ASP A 67 -1.86 -4.00 14.91
CA ASP A 67 -1.49 -4.38 16.28
C ASP A 67 -1.50 -3.18 17.24
N ASP A 68 -1.16 -1.99 16.71
CA ASP A 68 -1.16 -0.74 17.47
C ASP A 68 -2.58 -0.21 17.69
N PHE A 69 -3.60 -0.82 17.09
CA PHE A 69 -4.97 -0.31 17.06
C PHE A 69 -5.73 -0.57 18.38
N ASP A 70 -6.48 0.42 18.87
CA ASP A 70 -7.31 0.26 20.08
C ASP A 70 -8.46 -0.73 19.80
N THR A 71 -8.53 -1.78 20.62
CA THR A 71 -9.47 -2.88 20.44
C THR A 71 -10.94 -2.44 20.51
N ALA A 72 -11.24 -1.30 21.14
CA ALA A 72 -12.58 -0.74 21.20
C ALA A 72 -13.15 -0.39 19.81
N PHE A 73 -12.28 -0.04 18.84
CA PHE A 73 -12.73 0.27 17.48
C PHE A 73 -13.23 -0.97 16.73
N PHE A 74 -12.74 -2.18 17.04
CA PHE A 74 -13.17 -3.39 16.35
C PHE A 74 -14.67 -3.65 16.48
N SER A 75 -15.28 -3.27 17.60
CA SER A 75 -16.73 -3.40 17.81
C SER A 75 -17.58 -2.47 16.92
N ARG A 76 -16.95 -1.46 16.29
CA ARG A 76 -17.59 -0.47 15.39
C ARG A 76 -17.21 -0.68 13.92
N ILE A 77 -16.39 -1.69 13.63
CA ILE A 77 -15.94 -2.04 12.27
C ILE A 77 -16.70 -3.29 11.82
N HIS A 78 -17.59 -3.12 10.84
CA HIS A 78 -18.43 -4.21 10.34
C HIS A 78 -17.65 -5.26 9.55
N VAL A 79 -16.67 -4.83 8.75
CA VAL A 79 -15.88 -5.68 7.87
C VAL A 79 -14.41 -5.36 8.06
N ARG A 80 -13.60 -6.41 8.24
CA ARG A 80 -12.14 -6.34 8.31
C ARG A 80 -11.58 -7.11 7.15
N LEU A 81 -10.76 -6.44 6.33
CA LEU A 81 -10.08 -7.03 5.20
C LEU A 81 -8.59 -7.00 5.49
N GLU A 82 -7.99 -8.18 5.62
CA GLU A 82 -6.56 -8.32 5.79
C GLU A 82 -5.91 -8.57 4.42
N PHE A 83 -4.89 -7.76 4.11
CA PHE A 83 -4.14 -7.85 2.87
C PHE A 83 -2.78 -8.50 3.14
N ASN A 84 -2.71 -9.79 2.88
CA ASN A 84 -1.46 -10.54 2.97
C ASN A 84 -0.52 -10.19 1.81
N LYS A 85 0.80 -10.35 2.04
CA LYS A 85 1.80 -10.22 0.97
C LYS A 85 1.45 -11.20 -0.17
N PRO A 86 1.53 -10.77 -1.45
CA PRO A 86 1.16 -11.61 -2.57
C PRO A 86 2.11 -12.82 -2.67
N GLY A 87 1.54 -14.01 -2.86
CA GLY A 87 2.31 -15.21 -3.21
C GLY A 87 2.89 -15.14 -4.62
N ALA A 88 3.74 -16.11 -4.98
CA ALA A 88 4.39 -16.13 -6.29
C ALA A 88 3.38 -16.07 -7.47
N PRO A 89 2.27 -16.83 -7.48
CA PRO A 89 1.28 -16.74 -8.55
C PRO A 89 0.64 -15.35 -8.66
N GLN A 90 0.34 -14.71 -7.51
CA GLN A 90 -0.22 -13.36 -7.47
C GLN A 90 0.79 -12.33 -7.98
N ARG A 91 2.08 -12.46 -7.63
CA ARG A 91 3.14 -11.59 -8.14
C ARG A 91 3.30 -11.73 -9.65
N THR A 92 3.25 -12.94 -10.20
CA THR A 92 3.23 -13.17 -11.66
C THR A 92 2.10 -12.39 -12.33
N LEU A 93 0.89 -12.46 -11.77
CA LEU A 93 -0.26 -11.71 -12.29
C LEU A 93 -0.08 -10.18 -12.18
N ILE A 94 0.51 -9.69 -11.08
CA ILE A 94 0.80 -8.26 -10.91
C ILE A 94 1.81 -7.80 -11.97
N TRP A 95 2.87 -8.58 -12.20
CA TRP A 95 3.89 -8.30 -13.21
C TRP A 95 3.28 -8.24 -14.61
N SER A 96 2.53 -9.27 -15.01
CA SER A 96 1.94 -9.32 -16.35
C SER A 96 0.94 -8.19 -16.57
N TYR A 97 0.05 -7.93 -15.59
CA TYR A 97 -0.93 -6.85 -15.68
C TYR A 97 -0.29 -5.46 -15.80
N LEU A 98 0.73 -5.18 -14.99
CA LEU A 98 1.41 -3.87 -15.04
C LEU A 98 2.22 -3.71 -16.33
N ALA A 99 2.87 -4.78 -16.79
CA ALA A 99 3.65 -4.76 -18.03
C ALA A 99 2.76 -4.57 -19.27
N GLU A 100 1.63 -5.29 -19.35
CA GLU A 100 0.65 -5.14 -20.44
C GLU A 100 0.06 -3.73 -20.47
N LYS A 101 -0.28 -3.17 -19.30
CA LYS A 101 -0.81 -1.81 -19.18
C LYS A 101 0.14 -0.75 -19.74
N ASP A 102 1.45 -0.93 -19.52
CA ASP A 102 2.48 0.01 -19.96
C ASP A 102 3.07 -0.35 -21.34
N GLY A 103 2.54 -1.39 -22.00
CA GLY A 103 2.90 -1.80 -23.37
C GLY A 103 4.26 -2.49 -23.49
N HIS A 104 4.73 -3.13 -22.42
CA HIS A 104 6.02 -3.81 -22.38
C HIS A 104 5.96 -5.18 -23.07
N ASP A 105 7.07 -5.56 -23.73
CA ASP A 105 7.18 -6.81 -24.50
C ASP A 105 8.00 -7.81 -23.68
N ILE A 106 7.34 -8.44 -22.71
CA ILE A 106 7.95 -9.40 -21.77
C ILE A 106 7.21 -10.74 -21.93
N SER A 107 7.98 -11.83 -21.99
CA SER A 107 7.41 -13.16 -22.17
C SER A 107 6.70 -13.66 -20.91
N GLN A 108 5.72 -14.55 -21.09
CA GLN A 108 5.02 -15.19 -19.96
C GLN A 108 5.96 -16.03 -19.08
N GLU A 109 6.99 -16.64 -19.67
CA GLU A 109 8.01 -17.39 -18.91
C GLU A 109 8.81 -16.47 -17.98
N ASP A 110 9.12 -15.26 -18.43
CA ASP A 110 9.84 -14.28 -17.62
C ASP A 110 8.96 -13.72 -16.50
N PHE A 111 7.66 -13.53 -16.73
CA PHE A 111 6.74 -13.17 -15.64
C PHE A 111 6.68 -14.23 -14.55
N VAL A 112 6.72 -15.52 -14.89
CA VAL A 112 6.75 -16.61 -13.90
C VAL A 112 8.02 -16.54 -13.06
N LYS A 113 9.18 -16.30 -13.69
CA LYS A 113 10.46 -16.13 -12.97
C LYS A 113 10.44 -14.88 -12.08
N LEU A 114 9.96 -13.75 -12.59
CA LEU A 114 9.80 -12.50 -11.83
C LEU A 114 8.81 -12.65 -10.66
N GLY A 115 7.78 -13.48 -10.81
CA GLY A 115 6.83 -13.80 -9.76
C GLY A 115 7.47 -14.56 -8.58
N ASN A 116 8.54 -15.30 -8.80
CA ASN A 116 9.25 -15.98 -7.71
C ASN A 116 10.05 -15.01 -6.82
N LEU A 117 10.36 -13.81 -7.30
CA LEU A 117 11.04 -12.79 -6.49
C LEU A 117 10.12 -12.31 -5.35
N PRO A 118 10.56 -12.36 -4.08
CA PRO A 118 9.73 -12.00 -2.93
C PRO A 118 9.59 -10.48 -2.78
N MET A 119 8.81 -9.87 -3.68
CA MET A 119 8.60 -8.43 -3.76
C MET A 119 7.15 -8.03 -3.48
N ASP A 120 6.94 -6.83 -2.95
CA ASP A 120 5.61 -6.24 -2.86
C ASP A 120 5.18 -5.55 -4.17
N GLY A 121 3.89 -5.24 -4.31
CA GLY A 121 3.35 -4.60 -5.50
C GLY A 121 3.94 -3.20 -5.77
N ARG A 122 4.39 -2.49 -4.72
CA ARG A 122 5.02 -1.16 -4.86
C ARG A 122 6.37 -1.29 -5.54
N ARG A 123 7.19 -2.25 -5.11
CA ARG A 123 8.52 -2.53 -5.64
C ARG A 123 8.42 -3.03 -7.08
N ILE A 124 7.50 -3.95 -7.37
CA ILE A 124 7.22 -4.41 -8.74
C ILE A 124 6.91 -3.23 -9.67
N LYS A 125 6.00 -2.35 -9.25
CA LYS A 125 5.63 -1.15 -10.03
C LYS A 125 6.82 -0.19 -10.22
N ASN A 126 7.63 0.01 -9.18
CA ASN A 126 8.81 0.86 -9.26
C ASN A 126 9.86 0.31 -10.23
N VAL A 127 10.09 -1.01 -10.21
CA VAL A 127 11.03 -1.67 -11.13
C VAL A 127 10.55 -1.51 -12.58
N LEU A 128 9.28 -1.78 -12.88
CA LEU A 128 8.75 -1.56 -14.23
C LEU A 128 8.86 -0.09 -14.66
N ARG A 129 8.57 0.84 -13.75
CA ARG A 129 8.71 2.27 -14.02
C ARG A 129 10.15 2.65 -14.37
N VAL A 130 11.13 2.20 -13.58
CA VAL A 130 12.54 2.48 -13.85
C VAL A 130 13.01 1.80 -15.14
N ALA A 131 12.61 0.55 -15.39
CA ALA A 131 12.88 -0.16 -16.64
C ALA A 131 12.34 0.61 -17.86
N SER A 132 11.12 1.14 -17.78
CA SER A 132 10.53 1.96 -18.85
C SER A 132 11.29 3.27 -19.09
N LEU A 133 11.81 3.90 -18.03
CA LEU A 133 12.63 5.11 -18.13
C LEU A 133 13.99 4.82 -18.78
N LEU A 134 14.63 3.70 -18.42
CA LEU A 134 15.89 3.25 -19.03
C LEU A 134 15.69 2.90 -20.52
N CYS A 135 14.57 2.30 -20.87
CA CYS A 135 14.24 2.01 -22.26
C CYS A 135 14.11 3.32 -23.06
N ARG A 136 13.32 4.28 -22.54
CA ARG A 136 13.11 5.59 -23.19
C ARG A 136 14.37 6.43 -23.34
N SER A 137 15.34 6.28 -22.43
CA SER A 137 16.62 6.98 -22.54
C SER A 137 17.52 6.39 -23.64
N ARG A 138 17.40 5.08 -23.93
CA ARG A 138 18.09 4.40 -25.02
C ARG A 138 17.39 4.63 -26.37
N ASP A 139 16.08 4.48 -26.41
CA ASP A 139 15.25 4.63 -27.60
C ASP A 139 13.86 5.17 -27.23
N ALA A 140 13.51 6.36 -27.74
CA ALA A 140 12.25 7.03 -27.45
C ALA A 140 11.01 6.26 -27.94
N ALA A 141 11.18 5.33 -28.89
CA ALA A 141 10.12 4.46 -29.42
C ALA A 141 10.29 2.98 -29.00
N GLY A 142 11.32 2.67 -28.21
CA GLY A 142 11.63 1.31 -27.79
C GLY A 142 10.59 0.74 -26.83
N LYS A 143 10.29 -0.56 -26.97
CA LYS A 143 9.55 -1.32 -25.95
C LYS A 143 10.52 -1.81 -24.89
N THR A 144 10.08 -1.74 -23.63
CA THR A 144 10.86 -2.24 -22.49
C THR A 144 11.03 -3.75 -22.60
N THR A 145 12.29 -4.19 -22.61
CA THR A 145 12.65 -5.62 -22.66
C THR A 145 12.97 -6.14 -21.27
N VAL A 146 13.13 -7.46 -21.15
CA VAL A 146 13.52 -8.14 -19.91
C VAL A 146 14.88 -7.65 -19.40
N ASP A 147 15.80 -7.26 -20.29
CA ASP A 147 17.11 -6.73 -19.90
C ASP A 147 17.00 -5.39 -19.18
N ASP A 148 16.07 -4.52 -19.61
CA ASP A 148 15.81 -3.25 -18.94
C ASP A 148 15.23 -3.48 -17.53
N VAL A 149 14.41 -4.54 -17.36
CA VAL A 149 13.90 -4.98 -16.06
C VAL A 149 15.02 -5.53 -15.19
N LYS A 150 15.91 -6.38 -15.71
CA LYS A 150 17.09 -6.88 -14.98
C LYS A 150 18.00 -5.74 -14.52
N ASN A 151 18.26 -4.78 -15.39
CA ASN A 151 19.05 -3.59 -15.04
C ASN A 151 18.36 -2.76 -13.95
N SER A 152 17.04 -2.59 -14.04
CA SER A 152 16.27 -1.92 -13.00
C SER A 152 16.27 -2.68 -11.66
N LEU A 153 16.22 -4.01 -11.69
CA LEU A 153 16.30 -4.84 -10.48
C LEU A 153 17.66 -4.67 -9.79
N ARG A 154 18.75 -4.61 -10.56
CA ARG A 154 20.10 -4.34 -10.03
C ARG A 154 20.20 -2.96 -9.36
N ILE A 155 19.58 -1.94 -9.94
CA ILE A 155 19.55 -0.60 -9.35
C ILE A 155 18.69 -0.58 -8.07
N SER A 156 17.56 -1.29 -8.08
CA SER A 156 16.64 -1.35 -6.96
C SER A 156 17.07 -2.34 -5.85
N ALA A 157 18.17 -3.07 -6.03
CA ALA A 157 18.61 -4.08 -5.07
C ALA A 157 19.10 -3.47 -3.76
N GLY A 158 19.73 -2.29 -3.77
CA GLY A 158 20.38 -1.67 -2.59
C GLY A 158 19.46 -1.08 -1.52
N ASP A 159 18.29 -1.67 -1.27
CA ASP A 159 17.46 -1.33 -0.11
C ASP A 159 17.89 -2.18 1.09
N PRO A 160 18.45 -1.59 2.17
CA PRO A 160 19.09 -2.31 3.27
C PRO A 160 18.16 -3.20 4.12
N ASN A 161 16.86 -3.21 3.86
CA ASN A 161 15.88 -4.00 4.64
C ASN A 161 15.56 -5.39 4.04
N ASP A 162 16.22 -5.81 2.96
CA ASP A 162 15.76 -6.94 2.13
C ASP A 162 16.90 -7.89 1.68
N GLU A 163 17.75 -8.35 2.61
CA GLU A 163 18.88 -9.27 2.32
C GLU A 163 18.45 -10.53 1.54
N GLY A 164 17.26 -11.08 1.82
CA GLY A 164 16.73 -12.26 1.10
C GLY A 164 16.26 -11.98 -0.33
N VAL A 165 15.95 -10.72 -0.66
CA VAL A 165 15.53 -10.31 -2.01
C VAL A 165 16.75 -10.05 -2.89
N GLU A 166 17.83 -9.51 -2.33
CA GLU A 166 19.07 -9.25 -3.07
C GLU A 166 19.67 -10.53 -3.67
N GLN A 167 19.74 -11.62 -2.89
CA GLN A 167 20.25 -12.89 -3.39
C GLN A 167 19.38 -13.45 -4.54
N ALA A 168 18.04 -13.40 -4.37
CA ALA A 168 17.12 -13.85 -5.41
C ALA A 168 17.18 -12.99 -6.69
N ILE A 169 17.44 -11.68 -6.55
CA ILE A 169 17.67 -10.78 -7.68
C ILE A 169 19.00 -11.12 -8.38
N GLN A 170 20.07 -11.38 -7.61
CA GLN A 170 21.37 -11.76 -8.16
C GLN A 170 21.28 -13.08 -8.94
N ASP A 171 20.59 -14.08 -8.41
CA ASP A 171 20.36 -15.38 -9.08
C ASP A 171 19.55 -15.23 -10.38
N PHE A 172 18.61 -14.27 -10.44
CA PHE A 172 17.83 -13.99 -11.66
C PHE A 172 18.62 -13.17 -12.70
N CYS A 173 19.54 -12.32 -12.25
CA CYS A 173 20.34 -11.44 -13.12
C CYS A 173 21.65 -12.06 -13.60
N GLY A 174 22.14 -13.11 -12.94
CA GLY A 174 23.28 -13.93 -13.35
C GLY A 174 22.99 -14.75 -14.60
#